data_AF-A0A6I1MSZ7-F1
#
_entry.id   AF-A0A6I1MSZ7-F1
#
_cell.length_a   1.000
_cell.length_b   1.000
_cell.length_c   1.000
_cell.angle_alpha   90.00
_cell.angle_beta   90.00
_cell.angle_gamma   90.00
#
_symmetry.space_group_name_H-M   'P 1'
#
loop_
_entity.id
_entity.type
_entity.pdbx_description
1 polymer ?
#
loop_
_entity_poly.entity_id
_entity_poly.type
_entity_poly.pdbx_seq_one_letter_code
_entity_poly.pdbx_strand_id
1 'polypeptide(L)'
;MLLEKAQDLLSPEVFQEHEITLTQMADFIEHNELGLAFVWLKSIAEESQWDSVELLNTLLLAAENMNRTDDGNALRQRLRELA
;
A
#
# COMPACT_ATOMS: atom_id res chain seq x y z
N MET A 1 8.53 3.40 -8.97
CA MET A 1 8.50 2.03 -8.40
C MET A 1 7.08 1.69 -7.93
N LEU A 2 6.70 0.42 -7.67
CA LEU A 2 5.30 0.03 -7.36
C LEU A 2 4.71 0.74 -6.12
N LEU A 3 5.50 0.91 -5.07
CA LEU A 3 5.04 1.55 -3.83
C LEU A 3 4.79 3.07 -3.99
N GLU A 4 5.62 3.77 -4.76
CA GLU A 4 5.35 5.17 -5.16
C GLU A 4 4.01 5.28 -5.90
N LYS A 5 3.74 4.40 -6.87
CA LYS A 5 2.46 4.45 -7.59
C LYS A 5 1.27 4.20 -6.68
N ALA A 6 1.42 3.32 -5.70
CA ALA A 6 0.37 3.01 -4.75
C ALA A 6 0.03 4.24 -3.87
N GLN A 7 1.00 5.06 -3.49
CA GLN A 7 0.74 6.27 -2.70
C GLN A 7 -0.16 7.27 -3.45
N ASP A 8 -0.02 7.36 -4.78
CA ASP A 8 -0.76 8.30 -5.63
C ASP A 8 -2.24 7.88 -5.80
N LEU A 9 -2.59 6.67 -5.36
CA LEU A 9 -3.94 6.09 -5.45
C LEU A 9 -4.76 6.25 -4.17
N LEU A 10 -4.18 6.89 -3.14
CA LEU A 10 -4.89 7.28 -1.93
C LEU A 10 -5.87 8.41 -2.23
N SER A 11 -7.02 8.41 -1.55
CA SER A 11 -7.94 9.54 -1.60
C SER A 11 -7.27 10.80 -1.02
N PRO A 12 -7.67 12.01 -1.47
CA PRO A 12 -7.09 13.25 -0.95
C PRO A 12 -7.20 13.40 0.57
N GLU A 13 -8.31 12.94 1.16
CA GLU A 13 -8.55 12.98 2.60
C GLU A 13 -7.52 12.12 3.36
N VAL A 14 -7.34 10.86 2.93
CA VAL A 14 -6.39 9.92 3.54
C VAL A 14 -4.95 10.39 3.33
N PHE A 15 -4.64 10.90 2.13
CA PHE A 15 -3.32 11.46 1.86
C PHE A 15 -3.00 12.61 2.82
N GLN A 16 -3.96 13.51 3.03
CA GLN A 16 -3.77 14.66 3.92
C GLN A 16 -3.63 14.24 5.39
N GLU A 17 -4.37 13.23 5.83
CA GLU A 17 -4.27 12.68 7.20
C GLU A 17 -2.91 12.01 7.46
N HIS A 18 -2.28 11.44 6.42
CA HIS A 18 -1.04 10.69 6.52
C HIS A 18 0.17 11.35 5.83
N GLU A 19 0.11 12.64 5.48
CA GLU A 19 1.11 13.34 4.66
C GLU A 19 2.54 13.18 5.18
N ILE A 20 2.75 13.33 6.49
CA ILE A 20 4.07 13.18 7.13
C ILE A 20 4.59 11.75 7.00
N THR A 21 3.73 10.77 7.27
CA THR A 21 4.04 9.34 7.20
C THR A 21 4.34 8.90 5.77
N LEU A 22 3.60 9.43 4.79
CA LEU A 22 3.82 9.18 3.36
C LEU A 22 5.12 9.82 2.86
N THR A 23 5.47 11.00 3.37
CA THR A 23 6.76 11.64 3.07
C THR A 23 7.93 10.79 3.58
N GLN A 24 7.84 10.26 4.80
CA GLN A 24 8.84 9.34 5.37
C GLN A 24 8.91 7.99 4.62
N MET A 25 7.83 7.57 3.96
CA MET A 25 7.85 6.38 3.12
C MET A 25 8.84 6.52 1.95
N ALA A 26 8.98 7.72 1.39
CA ALA A 26 9.94 7.99 0.33
C ALA A 26 11.38 7.73 0.81
N ASP A 27 11.70 8.08 2.06
CA ASP A 27 13.01 7.79 2.66
C ASP A 27 13.25 6.27 2.74
N PHE A 28 12.25 5.49 3.17
CA PHE A 28 12.37 4.03 3.21
C PHE A 28 12.63 3.43 1.83
N ILE A 29 11.96 3.97 0.82
CA ILE A 29 12.14 3.58 -0.58
C ILE A 29 13.57 3.86 -1.04
N GLU A 30 14.09 5.06 -0.78
CA GLU A 30 15.45 5.46 -1.16
C GLU A 30 16.52 4.61 -0.44
N HIS A 31 16.25 4.22 0.79
CA HIS A 31 17.12 3.35 1.58
C HIS A 31 16.91 1.84 1.33
N ASN A 32 16.11 1.46 0.33
CA ASN A 32 15.79 0.07 -0.03
C ASN A 32 15.11 -0.73 1.10
N GLU A 33 14.42 -0.04 2.00
CA GLU A 33 13.59 -0.59 3.07
C GLU A 33 12.16 -0.87 2.58
N LEU A 34 12.04 -1.53 1.41
CA LEU A 34 10.77 -1.77 0.71
C LEU A 34 9.73 -2.52 1.57
N GLY A 35 10.21 -3.35 2.50
CA GLY A 35 9.35 -4.03 3.46
C GLY A 35 8.67 -3.10 4.46
N LEU A 36 9.35 -2.05 4.92
CA LEU A 36 8.77 -1.04 5.83
C LEU A 36 7.80 -0.14 5.07
N ALA A 37 8.20 0.33 3.89
CA ALA A 37 7.34 1.12 3.02
C ALA A 37 6.03 0.39 2.69
N PHE A 38 6.10 -0.91 2.39
CA PHE A 38 4.91 -1.73 2.18
C PHE A 38 4.02 -1.83 3.41
N VAL A 39 4.58 -2.13 4.58
CA VAL A 39 3.79 -2.28 5.82
C VAL A 39 3.06 -0.99 6.17
N TRP A 40 3.72 0.15 6.01
CA TRP A 40 3.11 1.46 6.25
C TRP A 40 1.98 1.76 5.28
N LEU A 41 2.22 1.60 3.99
CA LEU A 41 1.20 1.89 2.98
C LEU A 41 -0.01 0.96 3.12
N LYS A 42 0.22 -0.30 3.49
CA LYS A 42 -0.85 -1.24 3.81
C LYS A 42 -1.66 -0.79 5.04
N SER A 43 -1.01 -0.29 6.09
CA SER A 43 -1.72 0.26 7.27
C SER A 43 -2.60 1.44 6.90
N ILE A 44 -2.09 2.36 6.06
CA ILE A 44 -2.87 3.52 5.59
C ILE A 44 -4.06 3.06 4.74
N ALA A 45 -3.86 2.10 3.84
CA ALA A 45 -4.95 1.49 3.08
C ALA A 45 -5.96 0.77 3.98
N GLU A 46 -5.50 0.20 5.11
CA GLU A 46 -6.36 -0.40 6.13
C GLU A 46 -7.25 0.63 6.82
N GLU A 47 -6.70 1.78 7.18
CA GLU A 47 -7.43 2.90 7.79
C GLU A 47 -8.44 3.54 6.83
N SER A 48 -8.15 3.58 5.52
CA SER A 48 -9.09 4.02 4.48
C SER A 48 -10.18 3.01 4.12
N GLN A 49 -10.28 1.89 4.85
CA GLN A 49 -11.22 0.79 4.58
C GLN A 49 -11.02 0.10 3.22
N TRP A 50 -9.82 0.22 2.63
CA TRP A 50 -9.44 -0.48 1.40
C TRP A 50 -10.35 -0.07 0.23
N ASP A 51 -10.70 1.21 0.18
CA ASP A 51 -11.67 1.81 -0.73
C ASP A 51 -11.19 1.86 -2.20
N SER A 52 -9.89 1.77 -2.44
CA SER A 52 -9.30 1.80 -3.78
C SER A 52 -8.88 0.41 -4.29
N VAL A 53 -9.62 -0.13 -5.26
CA VAL A 53 -9.29 -1.40 -5.94
C VAL A 53 -7.92 -1.32 -6.65
N GLU A 54 -7.57 -0.15 -7.20
CA GLU A 54 -6.29 0.04 -7.88
C GLU A 54 -5.12 0.03 -6.89
N LEU A 55 -5.30 0.66 -5.72
CA LEU A 55 -4.33 0.62 -4.61
C LEU A 55 -4.09 -0.83 -4.15
N LEU A 56 -5.17 -1.58 -3.94
CA LEU A 56 -5.09 -2.99 -3.52
C LEU A 56 -4.37 -3.88 -4.53
N ASN A 57 -4.63 -3.70 -5.83
CA ASN A 57 -3.91 -4.44 -6.88
C ASN A 57 -2.43 -4.08 -6.90
N THR A 58 -2.08 -2.80 -6.71
CA THR A 58 -0.69 -2.36 -6.68
C THR A 58 0.05 -2.90 -5.45
N LEU A 59 -0.59 -2.91 -4.28
CA LEU A 59 -0.08 -3.54 -3.07
C LEU A 59 0.09 -5.05 -3.25
N LEU A 60 -0.85 -5.72 -3.91
CA LEU A 60 -0.75 -7.17 -4.18
C LEU A 60 0.49 -7.48 -5.01
N LEU A 61 0.71 -6.73 -6.09
CA LEU A 61 1.91 -6.88 -6.92
C LEU A 61 3.18 -6.63 -6.09
N ALA A 62 3.19 -5.61 -5.23
CA ALA A 62 4.34 -5.35 -4.36
C ALA A 62 4.60 -6.52 -3.40
N ALA A 63 3.55 -7.07 -2.77
CA ALA A 63 3.63 -8.22 -1.88
C ALA A 63 4.20 -9.46 -2.59
N GLU A 64 3.73 -9.74 -3.81
CA GLU A 64 4.21 -10.87 -4.63
C GLU A 64 5.70 -10.72 -5.00
N ASN A 65 6.12 -9.52 -5.42
CA ASN A 65 7.53 -9.25 -5.75
C ASN A 65 8.46 -9.43 -4.53
N MET A 66 7.94 -9.21 -3.31
CA MET A 66 8.67 -9.38 -2.06
C MET A 66 8.49 -10.77 -1.42
N ASN A 67 7.78 -11.70 -2.08
CA ASN A 67 7.42 -13.02 -1.54
C ASN A 67 6.62 -12.97 -0.21
N ARG A 68 5.85 -11.90 0.03
CA ARG A 68 4.97 -11.73 1.20
C ARG A 68 3.64 -12.46 1.00
N THR A 69 3.69 -13.78 1.09
CA THR A 69 2.57 -14.67 0.72
C THR A 69 1.29 -14.37 1.52
N ASP A 70 1.40 -14.17 2.83
CA ASP A 70 0.23 -13.93 3.69
C ASP A 70 -0.45 -12.58 3.40
N ASP A 71 0.35 -11.52 3.23
CA ASP A 71 -0.15 -10.21 2.82
C ASP A 71 -0.85 -10.30 1.44
N GLY A 72 -0.24 -11.01 0.48
CA GLY A 72 -0.85 -11.23 -0.83
C GLY A 72 -2.16 -12.01 -0.78
N ASN A 73 -2.30 -12.96 0.13
CA ASN A 73 -3.56 -13.69 0.33
C ASN A 73 -4.65 -12.81 0.93
N ALA A 74 -4.33 -11.98 1.91
CA ALA A 74 -5.27 -11.02 2.51
C ALA A 74 -5.76 -10.00 1.47
N LEU A 75 -4.85 -9.44 0.66
CA LEU A 75 -5.19 -8.50 -0.42
C LEU A 75 -6.07 -9.15 -1.49
N ARG A 76 -5.76 -10.39 -1.90
CA ARG A 76 -6.61 -11.15 -2.82
C ARG A 76 -8.00 -11.41 -2.26
N GLN A 77 -8.11 -11.72 -0.97
CA GLN A 77 -9.40 -11.94 -0.33
C GLN A 77 -10.24 -10.66 -0.40
N ARG A 78 -9.70 -9.51 0.00
CA ARG A 78 -10.46 -8.24 -0.09
C ARG A 78 -10.87 -7.90 -1.52
N LEU A 79 -9.98 -8.07 -2.48
CA LEU A 79 -10.31 -7.81 -3.89
C LEU A 79 -11.50 -8.65 -4.37
N ARG A 80 -11.67 -9.87 -3.84
CA ARG A 80 -12.86 -10.71 -4.12
C ARG A 80 -14.12 -10.23 -3.41
N GLU A 81 -14.00 -9.60 -2.24
CA GLU A 81 -15.14 -9.04 -1.50
C GLU A 81 -15.68 -7.75 -2.13
N LEU A 82 -14.84 -7.04 -2.90
CA LEU A 82 -15.20 -5.80 -3.60
C LEU A 82 -15.73 -6.02 -5.04
N ALA A 83 -15.67 -7.25 -5.55
CA ALA A 83 -16.12 -7.64 -6.90
C ALA A 83 -17.56 -8.15 -6.91
#